data_AF-W1XU33-F1
#
_entry.id   AF-W1XU33-F1
#
_cell.length_a   1.000
_cell.length_b   1.000
_cell.length_c   1.000
_cell.angle_alpha   90.00
_cell.angle_beta   90.00
_cell.angle_gamma   90.00
#
_symmetry.space_group_name_H-M   'P 1'
#
loop_
_entity.id
_entity.type
_entity.pdbx_description
1 polymer ?
#
loop_
_entity_poly.entity_id
_entity_poly.type
_entity_poly.pdbx_seq_one_letter_code
_entity_poly.pdbx_strand_id
1 'polypeptide(L)' 'NVIPQILTNNSKYFIYTMNEMKNMGYDEVNLNLGCPSGTVVAKGRGSGFLAHKDELDRFLDAIFSKTEIKLS' A
#
# COMPACT_ATOMS: atom_id res chain seq x y z
N ASN A 1 -19.65 -4.42 -1.46
CA ASN A 1 -18.34 -4.94 -1.90
C ASN A 1 -17.30 -4.64 -0.84
N VAL A 2 -16.38 -5.59 -0.63
CA VAL A 2 -15.24 -5.45 0.27
C VAL A 2 -14.12 -4.73 -0.48
N ILE A 3 -13.41 -3.83 0.21
CA ILE A 3 -12.21 -3.17 -0.31
C ILE A 3 -10.99 -3.82 0.37
N PRO A 4 -10.14 -4.56 -0.37
CA PRO A 4 -8.91 -5.12 0.18
C PRO A 4 -7.96 -4.02 0.63
N GLN A 5 -7.34 -4.20 1.80
CA GLN A 5 -6.31 -3.30 2.31
C GLN A 5 -4.94 -3.98 2.30
N ILE A 6 -3.96 -3.35 1.66
CA ILE A 6 -2.59 -3.85 1.50
C ILE A 6 -1.69 -3.18 2.54
N LEU A 7 -0.92 -3.98 3.28
CA LEU A 7 0.03 -3.53 4.31
C LEU A 7 1.47 -3.83 3.90
N THR A 8 2.14 -2.85 3.29
CA THR A 8 3.54 -2.95 2.86
C THR A 8 4.18 -1.57 2.77
N ASN A 9 5.50 -1.51 2.87
CA ASN A 9 6.33 -0.33 2.57
C ASN A 9 7.21 -0.55 1.33
N ASN A 10 6.98 -1.63 0.59
CA ASN A 10 7.69 -1.97 -0.64
C ASN A 10 6.76 -1.80 -1.84
N SER A 11 7.07 -0.86 -2.73
CA SER A 11 6.22 -0.51 -3.88
C SER A 11 6.06 -1.65 -4.87
N LYS A 12 7.12 -2.46 -5.09
CA LYS A 12 7.04 -3.63 -5.98
C LYS A 12 6.02 -4.65 -5.46
N TYR A 13 6.02 -4.90 -4.15
CA TYR A 13 5.03 -5.79 -3.54
C TYR A 13 3.63 -5.20 -3.57
N PHE A 14 3.48 -3.88 -3.37
CA PHE A 14 2.19 -3.22 -3.48
C PHE A 14 1.60 -3.38 -4.89
N ILE A 15 2.39 -3.07 -5.93
CA ILE A 15 1.95 -3.14 -7.34
C ILE A 15 1.59 -4.57 -7.72
N TYR A 16 2.41 -5.55 -7.33
CA TYR A 16 2.10 -6.96 -7.54
C TYR A 16 0.76 -7.33 -6.90
N THR A 17 0.58 -7.04 -5.61
CA THR A 17 -0.66 -7.39 -4.90
C THR A 17 -1.87 -6.66 -5.47
N MET A 18 -1.76 -5.38 -5.84
CA MET A 18 -2.83 -4.63 -6.50
C MET A 18 -3.23 -5.27 -7.84
N ASN A 19 -2.26 -5.71 -8.66
CA ASN A 19 -2.56 -6.42 -9.92
C ASN A 19 -3.28 -7.75 -9.66
N GLU A 20 -2.89 -8.48 -8.62
CA GLU A 20 -3.60 -9.70 -8.22
C GLU A 20 -5.03 -9.40 -7.76
N MET A 21 -5.25 -8.32 -6.99
CA MET A 21 -6.61 -7.89 -6.62
C MET A 21 -7.44 -7.51 -7.86
N LYS A 22 -6.85 -6.80 -8.83
CA LYS A 22 -7.50 -6.50 -10.11
C LYS A 22 -7.88 -7.79 -10.85
N ASN A 23 -6.98 -8.76 -10.94
CA ASN A 23 -7.23 -10.06 -11.59
C ASN A 23 -8.35 -10.86 -10.90
N MET A 24 -8.55 -10.65 -9.60
CA MET A 24 -9.65 -11.23 -8.82
C MET A 24 -10.97 -10.46 -8.95
N GLY A 25 -11.01 -9.35 -9.70
CA GLY A 25 -12.22 -8.56 -9.94
C GLY A 25 -12.47 -7.44 -8.93
N TYR A 26 -11.45 -7.00 -8.18
CA TYR A 26 -11.57 -5.82 -7.32
C TYR A 26 -11.29 -4.54 -8.11
N ASP A 27 -12.20 -3.57 -7.99
CA ASP A 27 -12.08 -2.26 -8.64
C ASP A 27 -11.42 -1.20 -7.73
N GLU A 28 -11.17 -1.53 -6.47
CA GLU A 28 -10.54 -0.66 -5.47
C GLU A 28 -9.65 -1.45 -4.52
N VAL A 29 -8.50 -0.87 -4.17
CA VAL A 29 -7.64 -1.32 -3.06
C VAL A 29 -7.29 -0.15 -2.16
N ASN A 30 -7.04 -0.43 -0.89
CA ASN A 30 -6.63 0.56 0.09
C ASN A 30 -5.17 0.31 0.54
N LEU A 31 -4.40 1.38 0.78
CA LEU A 31 -3.08 1.29 1.40
C LEU A 31 -3.17 1.52 2.92
N ASN A 32 -2.68 0.57 3.73
CA ASN A 32 -2.58 0.79 5.17
C ASN A 32 -1.38 1.69 5.51
N LEU A 33 -1.65 2.93 5.92
CA LEU A 33 -0.69 3.87 6.52
C LEU A 33 -1.02 4.23 7.98
N GLY A 34 -1.91 3.46 8.63
CA GLY A 34 -2.48 3.85 9.93
C GLY A 34 -2.20 2.90 11.10
N CYS A 35 -1.87 1.63 10.87
CA CYS A 35 -1.77 0.65 11.96
C CYS A 35 -0.59 0.97 12.90
N PRO A 36 -0.83 1.17 14.22
CA PRO A 36 0.22 1.50 15.20
C PRO A 36 0.82 0.26 15.90
N SER A 37 0.46 -0.96 15.47
CA SER A 37 0.97 -2.18 16.11
C SER A 37 2.50 -2.23 16.07
N GLY A 38 3.13 -2.52 17.21
CA GLY A 38 4.60 -2.50 17.33
C GLY A 38 5.31 -3.41 16.32
N THR A 39 4.74 -4.58 16.00
CA THR A 39 5.31 -5.51 15.00
C THR A 39 5.18 -5.03 13.56
N VAL A 40 4.25 -4.11 13.29
CA VAL A 40 4.03 -3.46 11.99
C VAL A 40 4.94 -2.23 11.87
N VAL A 41 4.92 -1.36 12.88
CA VAL A 41 5.73 -0.13 12.96
C VAL A 41 7.22 -0.47 12.96
N ALA A 42 7.66 -1.48 13.71
CA ALA A 42 9.07 -1.90 13.73
C ALA A 42 9.58 -2.41 12.38
N LYS A 43 8.68 -2.73 11.44
CA LYS A 43 9.01 -3.10 10.05
C LYS A 43 8.86 -1.95 9.07
N GLY A 44 8.64 -0.73 9.55
CA GLY A 44 8.44 0.48 8.74
C GLY A 44 7.14 0.46 7.93
N ARG A 45 6.10 -0.26 8.39
CA ARG A 45 4.78 -0.34 7.72
C ARG A 45 3.71 0.35 8.57
N GLY A 46 2.49 0.50 8.04
CA GLY A 46 1.40 1.14 8.76
C GLY A 46 1.77 2.58 9.11
N SER A 47 1.47 3.01 10.34
CA SER A 47 1.86 4.36 10.79
C SER A 47 3.38 4.55 10.91
N GLY A 48 4.15 3.47 11.02
CA GLY A 48 5.61 3.54 11.05
C GLY A 48 6.20 4.08 9.75
N PHE A 49 5.52 3.90 8.61
CA PHE A 49 6.01 4.40 7.34
C PHE A 49 5.95 5.94 7.24
N LEU A 50 5.04 6.58 8.00
CA LEU A 50 4.88 8.04 8.03
C LEU A 50 6.12 8.78 8.56
N ALA A 51 6.98 8.10 9.31
CA ALA A 51 8.25 8.66 9.78
C ALA A 51 9.30 8.79 8.65
N HIS A 52 9.13 8.07 7.53
CA HIS A 52 10.08 7.99 6.42
C HIS A 52 9.58 8.77 5.20
N LYS A 53 9.46 10.10 5.33
CA LYS A 53 8.80 10.95 4.32
C LYS A 53 9.34 10.76 2.89
N ASP A 54 10.65 10.78 2.70
CA ASP A 54 11.25 10.65 1.36
C ASP A 54 11.04 9.25 0.77
N GLU A 55 11.01 8.21 1.61
CA GLU A 55 10.72 6.84 1.17
C GLU A 55 9.24 6.67 0.83
N LEU A 56 8.37 7.27 1.64
CA LEU A 56 6.93 7.29 1.40
C LEU A 56 6.62 8.03 0.10
N ASP A 57 7.24 9.17 -0.15
CA ASP A 57 7.07 9.95 -1.39
C ASP A 57 7.44 9.11 -2.64
N ARG A 58 8.64 8.52 -2.64
CA ARG A 58 9.08 7.60 -3.71
C ARG A 58 8.16 6.38 -3.86
N PHE A 59 7.65 5.86 -2.75
CA PHE A 59 6.72 4.74 -2.76
C PHE A 59 5.39 5.13 -3.40
N LEU A 60 4.82 6.27 -3.01
CA LEU A 60 3.56 6.78 -3.53
C LEU A 60 3.68 7.07 -5.04
N ASP A 61 4.74 7.76 -5.46
CA ASP A 61 5.03 7.99 -6.88
C ASP A 61 5.08 6.69 -7.69
N ALA A 62 5.78 5.68 -7.15
CA ALA A 62 5.91 4.40 -7.81
C ALA A 62 4.57 3.65 -7.94
N ILE A 63 3.71 3.67 -6.92
CA ILE A 63 2.42 2.97 -6.99
C ILE A 63 1.43 3.74 -7.86
N PHE A 64 1.27 5.05 -7.68
CA PHE A 64 0.32 5.86 -8.44
C PHE A 64 0.63 5.89 -9.93
N SER A 65 1.91 5.85 -10.32
CA SER A 65 2.32 5.75 -11.74
C SER A 65 2.01 4.40 -12.41
N LYS A 66 1.61 3.39 -11.63
CA LYS A 66 1.31 2.02 -12.09
C LYS A 66 -0.08 1.53 -11.70
N THR A 67 -0.88 2.37 -11.07
CA THR A 67 -2.21 2.02 -10.58
C THR A 67 -3.24 2.06 -11.72
N GLU A 68 -4.00 0.97 -11.87
CA GLU A 68 -5.05 0.83 -12.90
C GLU A 68 -6.47 0.68 -12.33
N ILE A 69 -6.59 0.54 -11.01
CA ILE A 69 -7.85 0.46 -10.25
C ILE A 69 -7.86 1.56 -9.18
N LYS A 70 -9.00 1.84 -8.53
CA LYS A 70 -9.03 2.91 -7.53
C LYS A 70 -8.10 2.58 -6.35
N LEU A 71 -7.33 3.57 -5.92
CA LEU A 71 -6.50 3.50 -4.73
C LEU A 71 -7.07 4.46 -3.67
N SER A 72 -7.25 3.98 -2.44
CA SER A 72 -7.64 4.77 -1.27
C SER A 72 -6.71 4.63 -0.07
#